data_AF-A0A2A2K092-F1
#
_entry.id   AF-A0A2A2K092-F1
#
_cell.length_a   1.000
_cell.length_b   1.000
_cell.length_c   1.000
_cell.angle_alpha   90.00
_cell.angle_beta   90.00
_cell.angle_gamma   90.00
#
_symmetry.space_group_name_H-M   'P 1'
#
loop_
_entity.id
_entity.type
_entity.pdbx_description
1 polymer ?
#
loop_
_entity_poly.entity_id
_entity_poly.type
_entity_poly.pdbx_seq_one_letter_code
_entity_poly.pdbx_strand_id
1 'polypeptide(L)'
;MEAIKDWCLEATKGNESVCINDFTSSWRDGHAFNALLHSIDHNLVNLKKLDSMSAIERIDSAFGIAEAHFRASRFLTPKELHSEHLDSRSVVVYLMTLFLSVKGTNQQMDTVQPPLMQPSTSRDPNEPPPPPVPPHHSAAAAAAPSAPVPPVHSSAIEQTSPPHTPLHGSPMLQANYPVDEDQQSLLQQQIQLIQTQHAPLTATTSGGSDQKAHTQKSDKSADLENTEVRSRKSSSSSHKSSSKSKRTRKEELAAEFETALEQVLAWLLEAEEELATLTDKQRTELSAVRSQFNDFEQFMASLTDSQDTVGKVLHRGQVLCSKADTEEEKEAIQKQLQVVNTQWEELRALAMDRQAALQSQLNALQVAELQRVEVWLTETERMIDEAPPLAATQPEAIQQIDVHEKLQNRVDAFQEKIDSLSTFVAVVDEGDVNDEAVATLEIALQSVGNRWQKVCEWAEKRAAKLDGLAELCEQTEKEFEKLNDWLKAREHELLGLKSAHHLEDADQVNIYLKYFFHHRKGLFCEVHHVSGPIQLNFEMSE
;
A
#
# COMPACT_ATOMS: atom_id res chain seq x y z
N MET A 1 -21.56 -1.53 4.07
CA MET A 1 -22.18 -2.14 5.27
C MET A 1 -23.62 -2.54 5.02
N GLU A 2 -24.45 -1.66 4.41
CA GLU A 2 -25.87 -1.95 4.11
C GLU A 2 -26.05 -3.20 3.23
N ALA A 3 -25.28 -3.36 2.16
CA ALA A 3 -25.38 -4.53 1.28
C ALA A 3 -25.16 -5.89 1.97
N ILE A 4 -24.27 -5.96 2.98
CA ILE A 4 -24.04 -7.18 3.77
C ILE A 4 -25.21 -7.40 4.73
N LYS A 5 -25.76 -6.32 5.31
CA LYS A 5 -26.94 -6.39 6.17
C LYS A 5 -28.14 -6.94 5.41
N ASP A 6 -28.40 -6.42 4.22
CA ASP A 6 -29.50 -6.84 3.36
C ASP A 6 -29.34 -8.30 2.93
N TRP A 7 -28.13 -8.72 2.59
CA TRP A 7 -27.83 -10.12 2.29
C TRP A 7 -28.12 -11.04 3.48
N CYS A 8 -27.64 -10.70 4.67
CA CYS A 8 -27.90 -11.51 5.86
C CYS A 8 -29.39 -11.56 6.22
N LEU A 9 -30.11 -10.45 6.09
CA LEU A 9 -31.55 -10.38 6.34
C LEU A 9 -32.35 -11.22 5.34
N GLU A 10 -32.03 -11.14 4.05
CA GLU A 10 -32.73 -11.92 3.03
C GLU A 10 -32.43 -13.42 3.18
N ALA A 11 -31.18 -13.78 3.48
CA ALA A 11 -30.76 -15.16 3.70
C ALA A 11 -31.41 -15.80 4.95
N THR A 12 -31.67 -15.02 5.99
CA THR A 12 -32.25 -15.52 7.27
C THR A 12 -33.76 -15.34 7.38
N LYS A 13 -34.41 -14.74 6.38
CA LYS A 13 -35.85 -14.43 6.32
C LYS A 13 -36.79 -15.63 6.55
N GLY A 14 -36.32 -16.85 6.27
CA GLY A 14 -37.06 -18.10 6.47
C GLY A 14 -36.89 -18.76 7.84
N ASN A 15 -36.03 -18.23 8.73
CA ASN A 15 -35.78 -18.78 10.06
C ASN A 15 -36.44 -17.91 11.13
N GLU A 16 -37.58 -18.36 11.68
CA GLU A 16 -38.33 -17.64 12.72
C GLU A 16 -37.55 -17.46 14.04
N SER A 17 -36.49 -18.26 14.26
CA SER A 17 -35.68 -18.22 15.48
C SER A 17 -34.54 -17.19 15.48
N VAL A 18 -34.29 -16.50 14.36
CA VAL A 18 -33.15 -15.58 14.21
C VAL A 18 -33.62 -14.19 13.82
N CYS A 19 -33.22 -13.19 14.60
CA CYS A 19 -33.48 -11.77 14.32
C CYS A 19 -32.17 -10.99 14.28
N ILE A 20 -31.82 -10.43 13.12
CA ILE A 20 -30.59 -9.66 12.93
C ILE A 20 -30.89 -8.16 13.03
N ASN A 21 -30.56 -7.55 14.17
CA ASN A 21 -30.78 -6.11 14.39
C ASN A 21 -29.48 -5.30 14.30
N ASP A 22 -28.37 -5.92 14.68
CA ASP A 22 -27.04 -5.31 14.75
C ASP A 22 -25.95 -6.28 14.25
N PHE A 23 -24.72 -5.79 14.16
CA PHE A 23 -23.53 -6.60 13.84
C PHE A 23 -22.71 -6.95 15.08
N THR A 24 -23.36 -7.06 16.24
CA THR A 24 -22.69 -7.42 17.50
C THR A 24 -23.51 -8.46 18.25
N SER A 25 -24.54 -8.05 18.98
CA SER A 25 -25.32 -8.93 19.86
C SER A 25 -26.08 -10.02 19.09
N SER A 26 -26.56 -9.71 17.88
CA SER A 26 -27.34 -10.61 17.02
C SER A 26 -26.55 -11.83 16.53
N TRP A 27 -25.22 -11.80 16.65
CA TRP A 27 -24.31 -12.83 16.14
C TRP A 27 -23.56 -13.58 17.25
N ARG A 28 -23.64 -13.08 18.49
CA ARG A 28 -22.87 -13.56 19.66
C ARG A 28 -23.26 -14.96 20.13
N ASP A 29 -24.46 -15.40 19.81
CA ASP A 29 -25.02 -16.67 20.26
C ASP A 29 -24.84 -17.82 19.25
N GLY A 30 -24.33 -17.50 18.05
CA GLY A 30 -24.06 -18.43 16.97
C GLY A 30 -25.25 -18.83 16.10
N HIS A 31 -26.49 -18.43 16.42
CA HIS A 31 -27.66 -18.84 15.62
C HIS A 31 -27.70 -18.16 14.25
N ALA A 32 -27.38 -16.87 14.19
CA ALA A 32 -27.36 -16.12 12.94
C ALA A 32 -26.36 -16.69 11.92
N PHE A 33 -25.17 -17.11 12.35
CA PHE A 33 -24.18 -17.75 11.46
C PHE A 33 -24.66 -19.08 10.90
N ASN A 34 -25.21 -19.93 11.76
CA ASN A 34 -25.71 -21.24 11.34
C ASN A 34 -26.95 -21.13 10.45
N ALA A 35 -27.84 -20.17 10.72
CA ALA A 35 -28.99 -19.88 9.88
C ALA A 35 -28.56 -19.36 8.49
N LEU A 36 -27.54 -18.51 8.44
CA LEU A 36 -26.96 -18.01 7.19
C LEU A 36 -26.37 -19.16 6.37
N LEU A 37 -25.57 -20.05 6.97
CA LEU A 37 -25.00 -21.22 6.28
C LEU A 37 -26.08 -22.21 5.82
N HIS A 38 -27.09 -22.46 6.66
CA HIS A 38 -28.24 -23.31 6.30
C HIS A 38 -29.05 -22.74 5.12
N SER A 39 -29.10 -21.42 4.96
CA SER A 39 -29.78 -20.79 3.82
C SER A 39 -29.03 -20.95 2.50
N ILE A 40 -27.71 -21.16 2.56
CA ILE A 40 -26.86 -21.36 1.39
C ILE A 40 -26.92 -22.83 0.96
N ASP A 41 -26.78 -23.76 1.91
CA ASP A 41 -27.00 -25.19 1.68
C ASP A 41 -27.64 -25.84 2.92
N HIS A 42 -28.86 -26.35 2.72
CA HIS A 42 -29.67 -26.98 3.77
C HIS A 42 -29.04 -28.27 4.33
N ASN A 43 -28.10 -28.90 3.61
CA ASN A 43 -27.49 -30.16 4.05
C ASN A 43 -26.30 -29.97 5.00
N LEU A 44 -25.75 -28.76 5.09
CA LEU A 44 -24.51 -28.50 5.85
C LEU A 44 -24.76 -28.32 7.34
N VAL A 45 -25.95 -27.83 7.72
CA VAL A 45 -26.26 -27.45 9.10
C VAL A 45 -27.46 -28.22 9.61
N ASN A 46 -27.27 -28.98 10.69
CA ASN A 46 -28.38 -29.63 11.38
C ASN A 46 -28.96 -28.71 12.46
N LEU A 47 -30.00 -27.94 12.12
CA LEU A 47 -30.62 -26.97 13.02
C LEU A 47 -31.12 -27.59 14.34
N LYS A 48 -31.62 -28.84 14.31
CA LYS A 48 -32.12 -29.53 15.52
C LYS A 48 -31.02 -29.84 16.55
N LYS A 49 -29.76 -29.95 16.10
CA LYS A 49 -28.61 -30.19 16.98
C LYS A 49 -28.18 -28.91 17.70
N LEU A 50 -28.40 -27.74 17.09
CA LEU A 50 -27.94 -26.44 17.60
C LEU A 50 -28.61 -26.02 18.91
N ASP A 51 -29.86 -26.43 19.13
CA ASP A 51 -30.61 -26.14 20.36
C ASP A 51 -29.96 -26.76 21.61
N SER A 52 -29.19 -27.84 21.41
CA SER A 52 -28.49 -28.56 22.49
C SER A 52 -27.05 -28.10 22.73
N MET A 53 -26.52 -27.19 21.89
CA MET A 53 -25.13 -26.74 21.92
C MET A 53 -24.96 -25.41 22.65
N SER A 54 -23.79 -25.18 23.25
CA SER A 54 -23.43 -23.87 23.79
C SER A 54 -23.15 -22.85 22.66
N ALA A 55 -23.21 -21.56 22.97
CA ALA A 55 -22.97 -20.50 21.97
C ALA A 55 -21.58 -20.62 21.31
N ILE A 56 -20.55 -20.93 22.09
CA ILE A 56 -19.17 -21.11 21.62
C ILE A 56 -19.10 -22.30 20.66
N GLU A 57 -19.74 -23.43 20.99
CA GLU A 57 -19.78 -24.62 20.12
C GLU A 57 -20.56 -24.37 18.83
N ARG A 58 -21.65 -23.58 18.89
CA ARG A 58 -22.40 -23.19 17.69
C ARG A 58 -21.57 -22.33 16.75
N ILE A 59 -20.83 -21.37 17.29
CA ILE A 59 -19.94 -20.51 16.51
C ILE A 59 -18.79 -21.33 15.91
N ASP A 60 -18.17 -22.21 16.70
CA ASP A 60 -17.09 -23.08 16.25
C ASP A 60 -17.55 -24.01 15.13
N SER A 61 -18.74 -24.60 15.26
CA SER A 61 -19.37 -25.41 14.22
C SER A 61 -19.62 -24.61 12.93
N ALA A 62 -20.13 -23.39 13.03
CA ALA A 62 -20.36 -22.54 11.86
C ALA A 62 -19.04 -22.21 11.16
N PHE A 63 -17.99 -21.88 11.91
CA PHE A 63 -16.68 -21.56 11.36
C PHE A 63 -16.03 -22.76 10.69
N GLY A 64 -16.13 -23.95 11.30
CA GLY A 64 -15.64 -25.19 10.70
C GLY A 64 -16.34 -25.51 9.36
N ILE A 65 -17.66 -25.32 9.29
CA ILE A 65 -18.41 -25.50 8.03
C ILE A 65 -18.00 -24.46 6.99
N ALA A 66 -17.87 -23.20 7.40
CA ALA A 66 -17.47 -22.09 6.53
C ALA A 66 -16.07 -22.31 5.92
N GLU A 67 -15.13 -22.80 6.72
CA GLU A 67 -13.77 -23.12 6.30
C GLU A 67 -13.72 -24.34 5.38
N ALA A 68 -14.42 -25.42 5.74
CA ALA A 68 -14.41 -26.67 4.97
C ALA A 68 -15.10 -26.54 3.60
N HIS A 69 -16.25 -25.84 3.52
CA HIS A 69 -17.07 -25.81 2.32
C HIS A 69 -16.92 -24.55 1.48
N PHE A 70 -16.61 -23.41 2.11
CA PHE A 70 -16.55 -22.12 1.43
C PHE A 70 -15.15 -21.50 1.46
N ARG A 71 -14.16 -22.17 2.06
CA ARG A 71 -12.79 -21.66 2.24
C ARG A 71 -12.74 -20.27 2.89
N ALA A 72 -13.73 -19.96 3.73
CA ALA A 72 -13.77 -18.68 4.44
C ALA A 72 -12.78 -18.73 5.59
N SER A 73 -11.75 -17.87 5.54
CA SER A 73 -10.67 -17.87 6.53
C SER A 73 -11.18 -17.52 7.93
N ARG A 74 -10.77 -18.32 8.91
CA ARG A 74 -11.11 -18.14 10.32
C ARG A 74 -10.11 -17.20 10.99
N PHE A 75 -10.38 -15.91 10.97
CA PHE A 75 -9.54 -14.90 11.65
C PHE A 75 -10.11 -14.42 12.99
N LEU A 76 -11.31 -14.87 13.37
CA LEU A 76 -11.89 -14.64 14.70
C LEU A 76 -11.99 -15.97 15.45
N THR A 77 -11.77 -15.93 16.76
CA THR A 77 -12.01 -17.10 17.62
C THR A 77 -13.46 -17.11 18.13
N PRO A 78 -14.06 -18.30 18.37
CA PRO A 78 -15.41 -18.40 18.92
C PRO A 78 -15.59 -17.69 20.26
N LYS A 79 -14.52 -17.58 21.06
CA LYS A 79 -14.53 -16.86 22.34
C LYS A 79 -14.57 -15.35 22.16
N GLU A 80 -13.87 -14.81 21.17
CA GLU A 80 -13.91 -13.38 20.84
C GLU A 80 -15.30 -12.99 20.32
N LEU A 81 -15.91 -13.84 19.50
CA LEU A 81 -17.27 -13.62 19.00
C LEU A 81 -18.34 -13.72 20.10
N HIS A 82 -18.13 -14.60 21.09
CA HIS A 82 -19.03 -14.71 22.23
C HIS A 82 -18.81 -13.62 23.30
N SER A 83 -17.82 -12.73 23.13
CA SER A 83 -17.44 -11.70 24.10
C SER A 83 -18.45 -10.55 24.20
N GLU A 84 -18.58 -9.97 25.40
CA GLU A 84 -19.39 -8.77 25.64
C GLU A 84 -18.87 -7.52 24.91
N HIS A 85 -17.58 -7.51 24.57
CA HIS A 85 -16.89 -6.40 23.92
C HIS A 85 -16.65 -6.62 22.42
N LEU A 86 -17.46 -7.47 21.77
CA LEU A 86 -17.35 -7.72 20.34
C LEU A 86 -17.50 -6.43 19.52
N ASP A 87 -16.51 -6.13 18.68
CA ASP A 87 -16.55 -5.02 17.75
C ASP A 87 -17.39 -5.35 16.49
N SER A 88 -18.20 -4.38 16.08
CA SER A 88 -19.07 -4.51 14.91
C SER A 88 -18.29 -4.64 13.60
N ARG A 89 -17.10 -4.02 13.48
CA ARG A 89 -16.30 -4.12 12.24
C ARG A 89 -15.74 -5.51 12.08
N SER A 90 -15.29 -6.15 13.15
CA SER A 90 -14.82 -7.55 13.10
C SER A 90 -15.87 -8.51 12.55
N VAL A 91 -17.12 -8.38 13.00
CA VAL A 91 -18.24 -9.22 12.50
C VAL A 91 -18.55 -8.92 11.04
N VAL A 92 -18.58 -7.64 10.65
CA VAL A 92 -18.84 -7.23 9.25
C VAL A 92 -17.74 -7.73 8.32
N VAL A 93 -16.47 -7.62 8.71
CA VAL A 93 -15.34 -8.14 7.92
C VAL A 93 -15.48 -9.64 7.74
N TYR A 94 -15.89 -10.38 8.79
CA TYR A 94 -16.03 -11.83 8.68
C TYR A 94 -17.18 -12.23 7.75
N LEU A 95 -18.33 -11.57 7.90
CA LEU A 95 -19.47 -11.74 7.01
C LEU A 95 -19.16 -11.35 5.56
N MET A 96 -18.33 -10.32 5.35
CA MET A 96 -17.89 -9.90 4.02
C MET A 96 -16.97 -10.93 3.39
N THR A 97 -16.01 -11.50 4.14
CA THR A 97 -15.18 -12.62 3.69
C THR A 97 -16.04 -13.82 3.32
N LEU A 98 -16.99 -14.21 4.18
CA LEU A 98 -17.91 -15.31 3.91
C LEU A 98 -18.77 -15.04 2.66
N PHE A 99 -19.30 -13.83 2.52
CA PHE A 99 -20.08 -13.41 1.35
C PHE A 99 -19.28 -13.54 0.04
N LEU A 100 -18.04 -13.05 0.03
CA LEU A 100 -17.16 -13.13 -1.14
C LEU A 100 -16.79 -14.59 -1.46
N SER A 101 -16.51 -15.40 -0.44
CA SER A 101 -16.28 -16.85 -0.57
C SER A 101 -17.48 -17.59 -1.15
N VAL A 102 -18.69 -17.28 -0.68
CA VAL A 102 -19.95 -17.89 -1.17
C VAL A 102 -20.27 -17.43 -2.59
N LYS A 103 -20.03 -16.16 -2.93
CA LYS A 103 -20.22 -15.67 -4.30
C LYS A 103 -19.16 -16.21 -5.27
N GLY A 104 -17.92 -16.35 -4.83
CA GLY A 104 -16.84 -16.94 -5.61
C GLY A 104 -17.06 -18.42 -5.91
N THR A 105 -17.66 -19.17 -4.97
CA THR A 105 -18.07 -20.56 -5.18
C THR A 105 -19.30 -20.69 -6.07
N ASN A 106 -20.30 -19.80 -5.95
CA ASN A 106 -21.46 -19.78 -6.85
C ASN A 106 -21.11 -19.37 -8.30
N GLN A 107 -20.07 -18.54 -8.52
CA GLN A 107 -19.58 -18.25 -9.88
C GLN A 107 -18.93 -19.46 -10.57
N GLN A 108 -18.51 -20.49 -9.82
CA GLN A 108 -18.09 -21.77 -10.39
C GLN A 108 -19.26 -22.73 -10.70
N MET A 109 -20.48 -22.47 -10.21
CA MET A 109 -21.67 -23.26 -10.53
C MET A 109 -22.69 -22.54 -11.45
N ASP A 110 -22.54 -21.23 -11.69
CA ASP A 110 -23.36 -20.48 -12.68
C ASP A 110 -22.74 -20.44 -14.10
N THR A 111 -21.69 -21.22 -14.37
CA THR A 111 -21.36 -21.59 -15.75
C THR A 111 -22.16 -22.83 -16.17
N VAL A 112 -23.49 -22.74 -16.11
CA VAL A 112 -24.33 -23.68 -16.85
C VAL A 112 -24.14 -23.33 -18.32
N GLN A 113 -23.34 -24.14 -19.01
CA GLN A 113 -23.32 -24.20 -20.47
C GLN A 113 -24.78 -24.23 -20.97
N PRO A 114 -25.17 -23.42 -21.97
CA PRO A 114 -26.39 -23.74 -22.72
C PRO A 114 -26.22 -25.17 -23.26
N PRO A 115 -27.26 -26.03 -23.22
CA PRO A 115 -27.11 -27.42 -23.58
C PRO A 115 -26.52 -27.52 -24.98
N LEU A 116 -25.37 -28.18 -25.10
CA LEU A 116 -24.85 -28.65 -26.36
C LEU A 116 -25.95 -29.50 -27.00
N MET A 117 -26.60 -28.95 -28.04
CA MET A 117 -27.41 -29.75 -28.95
C MET A 117 -26.48 -30.81 -29.54
N GLN A 118 -26.69 -32.05 -29.10
CA GLN A 118 -26.17 -33.23 -29.79
C GLN A 118 -26.65 -33.16 -31.24
N PRO A 119 -25.78 -33.40 -32.24
CA PRO A 119 -26.25 -33.61 -33.60
C PRO A 119 -27.03 -34.93 -33.59
N SER A 120 -28.35 -34.83 -33.67
CA SER A 120 -29.21 -35.99 -33.93
C SER A 120 -28.89 -36.49 -35.34
N THR A 121 -28.20 -37.63 -35.41
CA THR A 121 -28.15 -38.45 -36.62
C THR A 121 -29.51 -39.12 -36.82
N SER A 122 -30.43 -38.42 -37.49
CA SER A 122 -31.55 -39.06 -38.19
C SER A 122 -31.52 -38.60 -39.64
N ARG A 123 -30.69 -39.28 -40.44
CA ARG A 123 -30.67 -39.13 -41.89
C ARG A 123 -31.78 -40.03 -42.45
N ASP A 124 -32.76 -39.42 -43.11
CA ASP A 124 -33.80 -40.13 -43.86
C ASP A 124 -33.14 -40.91 -45.02
N PRO A 125 -33.48 -42.18 -45.29
CA PRO A 125 -32.76 -43.02 -46.26
C PRO A 125 -32.95 -42.65 -47.75
N ASN A 126 -33.60 -41.54 -48.08
CA ASN A 126 -34.10 -41.29 -49.44
C ASN A 126 -33.76 -39.92 -50.05
N GLU A 127 -32.75 -39.20 -49.53
CA GLU A 127 -32.32 -37.93 -50.14
C GLU A 127 -31.01 -38.10 -50.96
N PRO A 128 -30.99 -37.73 -52.26
CA PRO A 128 -29.81 -37.86 -53.10
C PRO A 128 -28.74 -36.79 -52.75
N PRO A 129 -27.44 -37.11 -52.90
CA PRO A 129 -26.37 -36.20 -52.51
C PRO A 129 -26.27 -34.98 -53.45
N PRO A 130 -25.98 -33.77 -52.94
CA PRO A 130 -25.75 -32.59 -53.77
C PRO A 130 -24.39 -32.68 -54.51
N PRO A 131 -24.27 -32.07 -55.71
CA PRO A 131 -23.09 -32.19 -56.57
C PRO A 131 -21.89 -31.35 -56.08
N PRO A 132 -20.65 -31.69 -56.50
CA PRO A 132 -19.44 -31.01 -56.05
C PRO A 132 -19.26 -29.65 -56.74
N VAL A 133 -18.93 -28.62 -55.96
CA VAL A 133 -18.58 -27.28 -56.46
C VAL A 133 -17.05 -27.20 -56.59
N PRO A 134 -16.49 -26.70 -57.71
CA PRO A 134 -15.06 -26.80 -58.02
C PRO A 134 -14.20 -25.76 -57.28
N PRO A 135 -12.87 -25.96 -57.20
CA PRO A 135 -11.97 -24.96 -56.63
C PRO A 135 -11.63 -23.91 -57.69
N HIS A 136 -11.28 -22.69 -57.26
CA HIS A 136 -10.04 -21.99 -57.66
C HIS A 136 -10.09 -20.43 -57.61
N HIS A 137 -8.96 -19.90 -57.12
CA HIS A 137 -8.22 -18.69 -57.55
C HIS A 137 -8.54 -17.27 -57.02
N SER A 138 -7.49 -16.79 -56.33
CA SER A 138 -6.92 -15.44 -56.16
C SER A 138 -7.21 -14.33 -57.19
N ALA A 139 -7.19 -13.08 -56.65
CA ALA A 139 -6.55 -11.86 -57.17
C ALA A 139 -7.42 -10.64 -57.61
N ALA A 140 -7.05 -9.50 -57.01
CA ALA A 140 -6.84 -8.15 -57.59
C ALA A 140 -8.00 -7.23 -58.05
N ALA A 141 -8.11 -6.11 -57.32
CA ALA A 141 -8.06 -4.68 -57.73
C ALA A 141 -8.99 -4.09 -58.84
N ALA A 142 -9.70 -3.01 -58.48
CA ALA A 142 -10.08 -1.80 -59.26
C ALA A 142 -11.21 -1.07 -58.48
N ALA A 143 -11.42 0.24 -58.46
CA ALA A 143 -10.78 1.46 -58.92
C ALA A 143 -11.51 2.65 -58.24
N ALA A 144 -10.82 3.77 -58.01
CA ALA A 144 -11.39 5.09 -57.64
C ALA A 144 -12.11 5.73 -58.88
N PRO A 145 -12.73 6.95 -58.87
CA PRO A 145 -12.35 8.21 -58.19
C PRO A 145 -13.60 8.99 -57.65
N SER A 146 -13.62 10.20 -57.09
CA SER A 146 -12.83 11.43 -57.22
C SER A 146 -13.01 12.31 -55.97
N ALA A 147 -11.95 13.07 -55.68
CA ALA A 147 -11.80 14.17 -54.72
C ALA A 147 -12.70 15.40 -55.11
N PRO A 148 -12.72 16.56 -54.40
CA PRO A 148 -11.51 17.28 -54.00
C PRO A 148 -11.54 18.06 -52.65
N VAL A 149 -10.43 17.90 -51.91
CA VAL A 149 -9.73 18.94 -51.12
C VAL A 149 -9.53 20.19 -52.00
N PRO A 150 -9.25 21.42 -51.52
CA PRO A 150 -7.83 21.81 -51.46
C PRO A 150 -7.55 22.90 -50.36
N PRO A 151 -6.31 23.44 -50.23
CA PRO A 151 -5.41 23.07 -49.11
C PRO A 151 -4.49 24.25 -48.66
N VAL A 152 -3.39 23.88 -47.98
CA VAL A 152 -2.01 24.46 -47.99
C VAL A 152 -1.74 25.84 -47.34
N HIS A 153 -0.52 26.18 -46.90
CA HIS A 153 0.82 25.76 -47.33
C HIS A 153 1.87 25.82 -46.19
N SER A 154 2.80 24.87 -46.25
CA SER A 154 4.15 24.90 -45.67
C SER A 154 5.02 26.01 -46.27
N SER A 155 6.11 26.39 -45.58
CA SER A 155 7.45 26.58 -46.18
C SER A 155 8.53 26.70 -45.09
N ALA A 156 9.76 26.37 -45.48
CA ALA A 156 10.94 26.13 -44.67
C ALA A 156 12.06 27.17 -44.94
N ILE A 157 13.18 27.05 -44.19
CA ILE A 157 14.55 27.60 -44.41
C ILE A 157 14.68 29.07 -43.91
N GLU A 158 15.67 29.54 -43.12
CA GLU A 158 17.14 29.39 -43.11
C GLU A 158 17.78 29.87 -41.78
N GLN A 159 19.08 29.58 -41.59
CA GLN A 159 19.97 29.90 -40.46
C GLN A 159 20.24 31.41 -40.26
N THR A 160 20.52 31.85 -39.03
CA THR A 160 21.61 32.80 -38.61
C THR A 160 21.55 33.08 -37.09
N SER A 161 22.70 33.22 -36.45
CA SER A 161 22.88 33.72 -35.06
C SER A 161 23.64 35.07 -35.10
N PRO A 162 23.93 35.72 -33.94
CA PRO A 162 23.09 36.55 -33.06
C PRO A 162 23.45 38.07 -33.21
N PRO A 163 22.87 39.04 -32.44
CA PRO A 163 23.55 39.49 -31.19
C PRO A 163 22.66 40.15 -30.07
N HIS A 164 23.25 40.24 -28.86
CA HIS A 164 23.18 41.26 -27.78
C HIS A 164 21.89 42.08 -27.44
N THR A 165 21.57 42.04 -26.14
CA THR A 165 20.90 42.96 -25.16
C THR A 165 20.65 44.45 -25.52
N PRO A 166 19.91 45.28 -24.72
CA PRO A 166 18.99 45.07 -23.57
C PRO A 166 17.69 45.96 -23.60
N LEU A 167 16.96 45.99 -22.46
CA LEU A 167 16.07 47.05 -21.92
C LEU A 167 14.52 46.92 -22.04
N HIS A 168 13.92 46.69 -20.86
CA HIS A 168 12.88 47.51 -20.19
C HIS A 168 11.44 47.52 -20.73
N GLY A 169 10.46 47.19 -19.86
CA GLY A 169 9.07 47.68 -19.98
C GLY A 169 7.93 46.73 -19.55
N SER A 170 7.80 46.49 -18.24
CA SER A 170 6.63 46.21 -17.38
C SER A 170 5.19 46.31 -17.96
N PRO A 171 4.17 45.59 -17.41
CA PRO A 171 3.89 45.57 -15.96
C PRO A 171 3.51 44.23 -15.32
N MET A 172 4.21 43.92 -14.23
CA MET A 172 3.69 43.12 -13.13
C MET A 172 2.69 43.97 -12.33
N LEU A 173 1.60 43.33 -11.90
CA LEU A 173 0.62 43.87 -10.97
C LEU A 173 1.32 44.17 -9.63
N GLN A 174 1.52 45.45 -9.38
CA GLN A 174 2.05 46.00 -8.14
C GLN A 174 0.90 46.12 -7.15
N ALA A 175 0.76 45.13 -6.25
CA ALA A 175 -0.06 45.30 -5.05
C ALA A 175 0.74 46.20 -4.09
N ASN A 176 0.40 47.50 -4.09
CA ASN A 176 0.78 48.40 -3.00
C ASN A 176 0.12 47.89 -1.71
N TYR A 177 0.89 47.26 -0.83
CA TYR A 177 0.52 47.17 0.58
C TYR A 177 1.07 48.41 1.30
N PRO A 178 0.23 49.14 2.05
CA PRO A 178 0.69 50.25 2.87
C PRO A 178 1.67 49.72 3.92
N VAL A 179 2.67 50.52 4.27
CA VAL A 179 3.46 50.32 5.50
C VAL A 179 2.50 50.56 6.65
N ASP A 180 1.85 49.50 7.10
CA ASP A 180 0.69 49.58 7.98
C ASP A 180 1.13 49.53 9.45
N GLU A 181 0.61 50.44 10.26
CA GLU A 181 0.73 50.43 11.73
C GLU A 181 0.28 49.07 12.32
N ASP A 182 -0.47 48.30 11.52
CA ASP A 182 -0.87 46.92 11.80
C ASP A 182 0.32 45.96 12.00
N GLN A 183 1.48 46.11 11.33
CA GLN A 183 2.62 45.20 11.57
C GLN A 183 3.25 45.40 12.96
N GLN A 184 3.30 46.63 13.48
CA GLN A 184 3.72 46.90 14.85
C GLN A 184 2.70 46.40 15.88
N SER A 185 1.42 46.47 15.54
CA SER A 185 0.33 45.94 16.37
C SER A 185 0.32 44.40 16.43
N LEU A 186 0.61 43.74 15.31
CA LEU A 186 0.73 42.29 15.19
C LEU A 186 1.94 41.77 15.95
N LEU A 187 3.09 42.46 15.85
CA LEU A 187 4.28 42.18 16.67
C LEU A 187 3.95 42.30 18.16
N GLN A 188 3.28 43.38 18.59
CA GLN A 188 2.84 43.52 19.99
C GLN A 188 1.83 42.45 20.41
N GLN A 189 0.95 42.01 19.51
CA GLN A 189 -0.04 40.97 19.79
C GLN A 189 0.59 39.57 19.88
N GLN A 190 1.56 39.24 19.04
CA GLN A 190 2.33 37.98 19.12
C GLN A 190 3.21 37.93 20.37
N ILE A 191 3.83 39.06 20.74
CA ILE A 191 4.55 39.21 22.00
C ILE A 191 3.62 38.98 23.20
N GLN A 192 2.39 39.49 23.15
CA GLN A 192 1.39 39.29 24.21
C GLN A 192 0.93 37.83 24.31
N LEU A 193 0.78 37.14 23.17
CA LEU A 193 0.43 35.71 23.11
C LEU A 193 1.52 34.83 23.74
N ILE A 194 2.80 35.11 23.47
CA ILE A 194 3.95 34.42 24.06
C ILE A 194 4.02 34.66 25.59
N GLN A 195 3.66 35.85 26.07
CA GLN A 195 3.56 36.14 27.51
C GLN A 195 2.43 35.36 28.21
N THR A 196 1.37 35.00 27.49
CA THR A 196 0.20 34.33 28.06
C THR A 196 0.43 32.81 28.22
N GLN A 197 1.29 32.21 27.39
CA GLN A 197 1.60 30.78 27.46
C GLN A 197 2.65 30.40 28.52
N HIS A 198 3.42 31.35 29.05
CA HIS A 198 4.49 31.10 30.03
C HIS A 198 4.33 31.84 31.38
N ALA A 199 3.09 32.00 31.87
CA ALA A 199 2.87 32.42 33.26
C ALA A 199 3.31 31.29 34.23
N PRO A 200 4.16 31.55 35.23
CA PRO A 200 4.55 30.52 36.20
C PRO A 200 3.35 30.15 37.10
N LEU A 201 3.04 28.86 37.18
CA LEU A 201 2.16 28.28 38.20
C LEU A 201 2.76 28.58 39.58
N THR A 202 2.29 29.63 40.23
CA THR A 202 2.53 29.90 41.65
C THR A 202 1.22 29.73 42.43
N ALA A 203 1.20 28.65 43.20
CA ALA A 203 0.42 28.37 44.41
C ALA A 203 -0.99 29.00 44.53
N THR A 204 -2.01 28.20 44.22
CA THR A 204 -3.36 28.35 44.77
C THR A 204 -3.41 27.69 46.14
N THR A 205 -3.25 28.47 47.22
CA THR A 205 -3.70 28.05 48.56
C THR A 205 -5.15 28.48 48.74
N SER A 206 -6.06 27.55 48.45
CA SER A 206 -7.46 27.62 48.90
C SER A 206 -7.60 26.84 50.20
N GLY A 207 -8.11 27.50 51.23
CA GLY A 207 -8.32 26.92 52.55
C GLY A 207 -9.55 26.00 52.64
N GLY A 208 -9.57 25.21 53.72
CA GLY A 208 -10.78 24.63 54.30
C GLY A 208 -10.61 23.20 54.82
N SER A 209 -10.26 23.03 56.09
CA SER A 209 -11.06 22.34 57.14
C SER A 209 -10.22 21.72 58.28
N ASP A 210 -10.52 22.22 59.48
CA ASP A 210 -10.44 21.66 60.84
C ASP A 210 -9.53 20.47 61.18
N GLN A 211 -8.63 20.68 62.15
CA GLN A 211 -8.74 20.07 63.49
C GLN A 211 -7.70 20.60 64.52
N LYS A 212 -8.16 20.65 65.77
CA LYS A 212 -7.55 21.14 67.02
C LYS A 212 -6.13 20.63 67.33
N ALA A 213 -5.29 21.47 67.96
CA ALA A 213 -4.99 21.44 69.41
C ALA A 213 -3.79 22.34 69.81
N HIS A 214 -4.00 23.16 70.86
CA HIS A 214 -3.13 23.43 72.03
C HIS A 214 -1.58 23.48 71.79
N THR A 215 -0.82 24.55 72.13
CA THR A 215 -0.56 25.06 73.49
C THR A 215 0.51 26.20 73.43
N GLN A 216 0.27 27.31 74.18
CA GLN A 216 1.17 28.26 74.91
C GLN A 216 2.65 28.50 74.46
N LYS A 217 3.28 29.69 74.55
CA LYS A 217 3.38 30.71 75.63
C LYS A 217 4.23 31.90 75.11
N SER A 218 3.78 33.16 75.23
CA SER A 218 4.19 34.21 76.18
C SER A 218 5.38 35.12 75.81
N ASP A 219 5.04 36.40 75.59
CA ASP A 219 5.65 37.68 76.04
C ASP A 219 7.09 37.73 76.57
N LYS A 220 7.80 38.80 76.18
CA LYS A 220 8.32 39.80 77.15
C LYS A 220 8.80 41.10 76.52
N SER A 221 8.73 42.12 77.37
CA SER A 221 8.83 43.56 77.20
C SER A 221 10.17 44.12 77.74
N ALA A 222 10.48 45.35 77.30
CA ALA A 222 11.24 46.45 77.95
C ALA A 222 12.74 46.30 78.27
N ASP A 223 13.54 47.28 77.81
CA ASP A 223 14.23 48.31 78.61
C ASP A 223 15.20 49.12 77.71
N LEU A 224 15.01 50.43 77.56
CA LEU A 224 15.64 51.57 78.28
C LEU A 224 17.09 51.90 77.87
N GLU A 225 17.21 53.14 77.35
CA GLU A 225 18.30 54.12 77.38
C GLU A 225 19.77 53.71 77.11
N ASN A 226 20.31 54.27 76.02
CA ASN A 226 21.56 55.03 76.13
C ASN A 226 21.60 56.20 75.14
N THR A 227 21.72 57.40 75.71
CA THR A 227 22.08 58.65 75.03
C THR A 227 23.55 58.62 74.61
N GLU A 228 23.86 59.11 73.41
CA GLU A 228 24.75 60.27 73.20
C GLU A 228 25.37 60.29 71.79
N VAL A 229 24.88 61.27 71.01
CA VAL A 229 25.56 62.07 69.99
C VAL A 229 26.66 61.41 69.15
N ARG A 230 26.34 61.08 67.90
CA ARG A 230 27.28 61.22 66.78
C ARG A 230 26.59 61.63 65.48
N SER A 231 26.89 62.87 65.10
CA SER A 231 27.03 63.39 63.74
C SER A 231 25.81 63.39 62.80
N ARG A 232 25.27 64.59 62.62
CA ARG A 232 24.60 65.03 61.41
C ARG A 232 25.52 64.80 60.19
N LYS A 233 24.93 64.23 59.12
CA LYS A 233 25.22 64.43 57.68
C LYS A 233 25.48 63.12 56.94
N SER A 234 24.47 62.62 56.23
CA SER A 234 24.56 62.00 54.88
C SER A 234 23.22 61.42 54.44
N SER A 235 22.29 62.27 53.96
CA SER A 235 21.05 61.83 53.28
C SER A 235 21.04 62.21 51.78
N SER A 236 22.15 62.70 51.24
CA SER A 236 22.29 63.02 49.81
C SER A 236 23.02 61.93 48.99
N SER A 237 23.36 60.80 49.61
CA SER A 237 24.10 59.69 48.97
C SER A 237 23.18 58.59 48.43
N SER A 238 22.01 58.39 49.05
CA SER A 238 21.07 57.28 48.76
C SER A 238 20.31 57.43 47.43
N HIS A 239 20.00 58.66 47.01
CA HIS A 239 19.43 58.90 45.68
C HIS A 239 20.45 58.66 44.56
N LYS A 240 21.74 58.96 44.82
CA LYS A 240 22.82 58.80 43.85
C LYS A 240 23.23 57.33 43.69
N SER A 241 23.19 56.55 44.77
CA SER A 241 23.43 55.09 44.72
C SER A 241 22.30 54.32 44.05
N SER A 242 21.03 54.70 44.28
CA SER A 242 19.87 54.10 43.59
C SER A 242 19.90 54.37 42.08
N SER A 243 20.21 55.60 41.64
CA SER A 243 20.36 55.94 40.22
C SER A 243 21.52 55.17 39.56
N LYS A 244 22.64 55.04 40.27
CA LYS A 244 23.80 54.26 39.79
C LYS A 244 23.47 52.77 39.66
N SER A 245 22.73 52.19 40.60
CA SER A 245 22.28 50.78 40.56
C SER A 245 21.24 50.51 39.46
N LYS A 246 20.36 51.46 39.17
CA LYS A 246 19.44 51.35 38.02
C LYS A 246 20.19 51.38 36.70
N ARG A 247 21.19 52.26 36.59
CA ARG A 247 22.04 52.37 35.41
C ARG A 247 22.86 51.10 35.16
N THR A 248 23.49 50.52 36.20
CA THR A 248 24.22 49.26 36.06
C THR A 248 23.31 48.10 35.63
N ARG A 249 22.08 48.02 36.17
CA ARG A 249 21.11 46.98 35.76
C ARG A 249 20.63 47.15 34.31
N LYS A 250 20.51 48.39 33.82
CA LYS A 250 20.19 48.67 32.40
C LYS A 250 21.36 48.26 31.50
N GLU A 251 22.59 48.59 31.91
CA GLU A 251 23.82 48.21 31.19
C GLU A 251 23.99 46.68 31.15
N GLU A 252 23.69 45.96 32.23
CA GLU A 252 23.64 44.48 32.26
C GLU A 252 22.58 43.91 31.31
N LEU A 253 21.36 44.45 31.33
CA LEU A 253 20.28 44.04 30.41
C LEU A 253 20.62 44.31 28.94
N ALA A 254 21.31 45.43 28.67
CA ALA A 254 21.80 45.76 27.34
C ALA A 254 22.85 44.74 26.89
N ALA A 255 23.83 44.41 27.74
CA ALA A 255 24.85 43.41 27.42
C ALA A 255 24.22 42.01 27.17
N GLU A 256 23.28 41.60 28.01
CA GLU A 256 22.55 40.33 27.85
C GLU A 256 21.68 40.28 26.59
N PHE A 257 21.15 41.42 26.16
CA PHE A 257 20.42 41.56 24.89
C PHE A 257 21.38 41.47 23.71
N GLU A 258 22.45 42.25 23.69
CA GLU A 258 23.44 42.28 22.61
C GLU A 258 24.08 40.89 22.39
N THR A 259 24.51 40.21 23.45
CA THR A 259 25.08 38.85 23.32
C THR A 259 24.07 37.85 22.75
N ALA A 260 22.81 37.92 23.19
CA ALA A 260 21.78 37.00 22.70
C ALA A 260 21.36 37.32 21.25
N LEU A 261 21.32 38.61 20.91
CA LEU A 261 21.06 39.11 19.57
C LEU A 261 22.15 38.70 18.57
N GLU A 262 23.42 38.88 18.92
CA GLU A 262 24.55 38.43 18.10
C GLU A 262 24.48 36.93 17.84
N GLN A 263 24.15 36.13 18.87
CA GLN A 263 24.00 34.69 18.73
C GLN A 263 22.86 34.31 17.77
N VAL A 264 21.70 34.96 17.87
CA VAL A 264 20.57 34.70 16.98
C VAL A 264 20.86 35.16 15.55
N LEU A 265 21.48 36.32 15.35
CA LEU A 265 21.83 36.80 14.01
C LEU A 265 22.89 35.90 13.34
N ALA A 266 23.88 35.42 14.10
CA ALA A 266 24.85 34.47 13.59
C ALA A 266 24.19 33.15 13.18
N TRP A 267 23.26 32.65 14.01
CA TRP A 267 22.50 31.44 13.70
C TRP A 267 21.58 31.63 12.49
N LEU A 268 20.88 32.76 12.37
CA LEU A 268 20.02 33.07 11.22
C LEU A 268 20.81 33.05 9.90
N LEU A 269 22.01 33.65 9.90
CA LEU A 269 22.89 33.63 8.73
C LEU A 269 23.33 32.21 8.36
N GLU A 270 23.69 31.38 9.35
CA GLU A 270 24.06 29.98 9.13
C GLU A 270 22.86 29.15 8.61
N ALA A 271 21.66 29.37 9.16
CA ALA A 271 20.44 28.70 8.74
C ALA A 271 19.99 29.13 7.34
N GLU A 272 20.16 30.40 6.96
CA GLU A 272 19.91 30.88 5.60
C GLU A 272 20.87 30.22 4.59
N GLU A 273 22.16 30.09 4.94
CA GLU A 273 23.14 29.39 4.13
C GLU A 273 22.80 27.89 4.01
N GLU A 274 22.45 27.24 5.11
CA GLU A 274 22.01 25.84 5.12
C GLU A 274 20.78 25.64 4.22
N LEU A 275 19.75 26.48 4.35
CA LEU A 275 18.56 26.44 3.50
C LEU A 275 18.90 26.60 2.01
N ALA A 276 19.83 27.50 1.68
CA ALA A 276 20.32 27.66 0.31
C ALA A 276 21.02 26.39 -0.21
N THR A 277 21.83 25.72 0.62
CA THR A 277 22.48 24.47 0.21
C THR A 277 21.50 23.32 0.01
N LEU A 278 20.50 23.19 0.90
CA LEU A 278 19.46 22.16 0.81
C LEU A 278 18.53 22.35 -0.39
N THR A 279 18.46 23.57 -0.93
CA THR A 279 17.66 23.93 -2.10
C THR A 279 18.43 23.92 -3.42
N ASP A 280 19.77 23.77 -3.40
CA ASP A 280 20.65 24.03 -4.55
C ASP A 280 20.36 23.17 -5.81
N LYS A 281 19.61 22.05 -5.71
CA LYS A 281 19.20 21.25 -6.88
C LYS A 281 17.83 20.59 -6.70
N GLN A 282 17.02 20.61 -7.76
CA GLN A 282 15.86 19.73 -7.87
C GLN A 282 16.35 18.30 -8.15
N ARG A 283 16.08 17.40 -7.20
CA ARG A 283 16.30 15.96 -7.37
C ARG A 283 15.06 15.34 -8.00
N THR A 284 15.22 14.30 -8.81
CA THR A 284 14.12 13.64 -9.53
C THR A 284 13.94 12.17 -9.17
N GLU A 285 15.00 11.52 -8.67
CA GLU A 285 14.96 10.12 -8.25
C GLU A 285 14.37 9.98 -6.83
N LEU A 286 13.52 8.98 -6.62
CA LEU A 286 12.80 8.79 -5.35
C LEU A 286 13.74 8.66 -4.14
N SER A 287 14.83 7.91 -4.26
CA SER A 287 15.82 7.75 -3.19
C SER A 287 16.53 9.07 -2.87
N ALA A 288 16.87 9.86 -3.89
CA ALA A 288 17.54 11.14 -3.75
C ALA A 288 16.60 12.22 -3.17
N VAL A 289 15.34 12.27 -3.61
CA VAL A 289 14.30 13.17 -3.06
C VAL A 289 14.00 12.80 -1.61
N ARG A 290 13.96 11.51 -1.27
CA ARG A 290 13.79 11.04 0.11
C ARG A 290 14.95 11.46 1.01
N SER A 291 16.20 11.33 0.55
CA SER A 291 17.36 11.83 1.29
C SER A 291 17.23 13.33 1.55
N GLN A 292 16.92 14.10 0.51
CA GLN A 292 16.72 15.55 0.63
C GLN A 292 15.58 15.90 1.58
N PHE A 293 14.49 15.14 1.57
CA PHE A 293 13.39 15.30 2.53
C PHE A 293 13.85 15.07 3.97
N ASN A 294 14.61 13.99 4.24
CA ASN A 294 15.13 13.70 5.58
C ASN A 294 16.17 14.71 6.07
N ASP A 295 17.01 15.23 5.17
CA ASP A 295 17.95 16.31 5.49
C ASP A 295 17.16 17.59 5.84
N PHE A 296 16.07 17.86 5.11
CA PHE A 296 15.19 18.99 5.37
C PHE A 296 14.39 18.85 6.68
N GLU A 297 13.96 17.65 7.06
CA GLU A 297 13.31 17.39 8.36
C GLU A 297 14.25 17.71 9.53
N GLN A 298 15.54 17.40 9.41
CA GLN A 298 16.53 17.77 10.43
C GLN A 298 16.69 19.29 10.53
N PHE A 299 16.68 19.99 9.41
CA PHE A 299 16.66 21.45 9.38
C PHE A 299 15.38 22.02 9.99
N MET A 300 14.20 21.46 9.70
CA MET A 300 12.92 21.89 10.30
C MET A 300 12.89 21.66 11.82
N ALA A 301 13.50 20.58 12.30
CA ALA A 301 13.68 20.34 13.72
C ALA A 301 14.60 21.41 14.36
N SER A 302 15.73 21.76 13.73
CA SER A 302 16.62 22.82 14.21
C SER A 302 15.93 24.21 14.22
N LEU A 303 15.09 24.47 13.21
CA LEU A 303 14.26 25.67 13.13
C LEU A 303 13.18 25.68 14.22
N THR A 304 12.67 24.52 14.63
CA THR A 304 11.73 24.43 15.75
C THR A 304 12.42 24.68 17.10
N ASP A 305 13.60 24.08 17.32
CA ASP A 305 14.38 24.23 18.55
C ASP A 305 14.85 25.67 18.79
N SER A 306 15.11 26.42 17.72
CA SER A 306 15.56 27.81 17.77
C SER A 306 14.43 28.82 18.08
N GLN A 307 13.16 28.42 17.94
CA GLN A 307 11.99 29.29 18.16
C GLN A 307 12.02 29.98 19.54
N ASP A 308 12.34 29.22 20.59
CA ASP A 308 12.44 29.77 21.95
C ASP A 308 13.58 30.77 22.11
N THR A 309 14.69 30.56 21.40
CA THR A 309 15.88 31.42 21.48
C THR A 309 15.61 32.77 20.80
N VAL A 310 14.97 32.75 19.62
CA VAL A 310 14.50 33.95 18.94
C VAL A 310 13.47 34.69 19.82
N GLY A 311 12.50 33.97 20.38
CA GLY A 311 11.50 34.55 21.30
C GLY A 311 12.12 35.21 22.54
N LYS A 312 13.18 34.63 23.11
CA LYS A 312 13.93 35.22 24.24
C LYS A 312 14.62 36.54 23.86
N VAL A 313 15.22 36.63 22.66
CA VAL A 313 15.84 37.88 22.19
C VAL A 313 14.80 38.97 22.00
N LEU A 314 13.67 38.64 21.38
CA LEU A 314 12.55 39.57 21.21
C LEU A 314 12.05 40.10 22.55
N HIS A 315 11.82 39.21 23.52
CA HIS A 315 11.39 39.59 24.86
C HIS A 315 12.42 40.48 25.59
N ARG A 316 13.71 40.12 25.54
CA ARG A 316 14.79 40.89 26.18
C ARG A 316 14.90 42.29 25.59
N GLY A 317 14.89 42.43 24.27
CA GLY A 317 14.93 43.73 23.61
C GLY A 317 13.72 44.58 23.98
N GLN A 318 12.55 43.97 24.15
CA GLN A 318 11.35 44.70 24.54
C GLN A 318 11.37 45.18 26.00
N VAL A 319 11.90 44.35 26.91
CA VAL A 319 12.18 44.77 28.29
C VAL A 319 13.19 45.92 28.31
N LEU A 320 14.20 45.90 27.42
CA LEU A 320 15.19 46.97 27.29
C LEU A 320 14.55 48.26 26.73
N CYS A 321 13.69 48.17 25.71
CA CYS A 321 12.89 49.31 25.21
C CYS A 321 12.06 49.97 26.31
N SER A 322 11.42 49.17 27.18
CA SER A 322 10.60 49.71 28.28
C SER A 322 11.41 50.53 29.30
N LYS A 323 12.73 50.32 29.36
CA LYS A 323 13.68 50.93 30.29
C LYS A 323 14.61 51.95 29.62
N ALA A 324 14.44 52.22 28.33
CA ALA A 324 15.23 53.19 27.59
C ALA A 324 14.86 54.63 28.01
N ASP A 325 15.89 55.48 28.08
CA ASP A 325 15.76 56.84 28.62
C ASP A 325 15.42 57.87 27.53
N THR A 326 15.77 57.55 26.27
CA THR A 326 15.49 58.39 25.09
C THR A 326 14.65 57.63 24.07
N GLU A 327 13.87 58.38 23.28
CA GLU A 327 13.13 57.80 22.15
C GLU A 327 14.08 57.27 21.06
N GLU A 328 15.26 57.87 20.91
CA GLU A 328 16.30 57.41 19.98
C GLU A 328 16.83 56.01 20.34
N GLU A 329 17.06 55.75 21.64
CA GLU A 329 17.45 54.42 22.14
C GLU A 329 16.34 53.39 21.90
N LYS A 330 15.08 53.77 22.13
CA LYS A 330 13.92 52.89 21.87
C LYS A 330 13.81 52.55 20.40
N GLU A 331 13.92 53.55 19.52
CA GLU A 331 13.84 53.37 18.08
C GLU A 331 14.97 52.48 17.57
N ALA A 332 16.19 52.63 18.09
CA ALA A 332 17.32 51.77 17.73
C ALA A 332 17.08 50.30 18.10
N ILE A 333 16.64 50.04 19.34
CA ILE A 333 16.34 48.67 19.80
C ILE A 333 15.16 48.09 19.00
N GLN A 334 14.11 48.89 18.72
CA GLN A 334 12.98 48.46 17.91
C GLN A 334 13.39 48.07 16.48
N LYS A 335 14.27 48.83 15.84
CA LYS A 335 14.81 48.47 14.51
C LYS A 335 15.56 47.14 14.56
N GLN A 336 16.37 46.92 15.59
CA GLN A 336 17.11 45.68 15.77
C GLN A 336 16.17 44.46 15.96
N LEU A 337 15.11 44.63 16.76
CA LEU A 337 14.08 43.61 16.93
C LEU A 337 13.31 43.33 15.64
N GLN A 338 13.01 44.38 14.87
CA GLN A 338 12.33 44.25 13.58
C GLN A 338 13.19 43.44 12.60
N VAL A 339 14.50 43.70 12.52
CA VAL A 339 15.42 42.93 11.65
C VAL A 339 15.39 41.44 12.00
N VAL A 340 15.56 41.09 13.27
CA VAL A 340 15.52 39.68 13.72
C VAL A 340 14.18 39.04 13.40
N ASN A 341 13.08 39.72 13.70
CA ASN A 341 11.74 39.20 13.47
C ASN A 341 11.46 38.99 11.97
N THR A 342 11.81 39.96 11.12
CA THR A 342 11.62 39.85 9.67
C THR A 342 12.44 38.71 9.09
N GLN A 343 13.73 38.62 9.42
CA GLN A 343 14.59 37.52 8.92
C GLN A 343 14.11 36.15 9.37
N TRP A 344 13.72 36.03 10.65
CA TRP A 344 13.15 34.79 11.18
C TRP A 344 11.87 34.36 10.45
N GLU A 345 10.92 35.28 10.27
CA GLU A 345 9.64 34.97 9.60
C GLU A 345 9.84 34.67 8.10
N GLU A 346 10.73 35.41 7.42
CA GLU A 346 11.09 35.13 6.02
C GLU A 346 11.75 33.75 5.87
N LEU A 347 12.73 33.42 6.72
CA LEU A 347 13.38 32.11 6.74
C LEU A 347 12.37 30.99 7.01
N ARG A 348 11.51 31.16 8.02
CA ARG A 348 10.48 30.18 8.38
C ARG A 348 9.48 29.98 7.25
N ALA A 349 9.01 31.05 6.61
CA ALA A 349 8.08 30.98 5.49
C ALA A 349 8.69 30.23 4.30
N LEU A 350 9.92 30.58 3.89
CA LEU A 350 10.64 29.89 2.82
C LEU A 350 10.88 28.41 3.15
N ALA A 351 11.21 28.11 4.41
CA ALA A 351 11.42 26.74 4.86
C ALA A 351 10.13 25.91 4.76
N MET A 352 9.00 26.44 5.25
CA MET A 352 7.68 25.79 5.18
C MET A 352 7.23 25.57 3.73
N ASP A 353 7.35 26.57 2.87
CA ASP A 353 7.03 26.45 1.44
C ASP A 353 7.87 25.35 0.78
N ARG A 354 9.15 25.25 1.15
CA ARG A 354 10.06 24.23 0.63
C ARG A 354 9.71 22.83 1.16
N GLN A 355 9.36 22.70 2.45
CA GLN A 355 8.92 21.42 3.04
C GLN A 355 7.67 20.91 2.33
N ALA A 356 6.66 21.77 2.15
CA ALA A 356 5.43 21.43 1.44
C ALA A 356 5.70 21.00 -0.01
N ALA A 357 6.58 21.71 -0.72
CA ALA A 357 6.98 21.35 -2.08
C ALA A 357 7.71 20.00 -2.15
N LEU A 358 8.66 19.74 -1.24
CA LEU A 358 9.38 18.46 -1.15
C LEU A 358 8.43 17.32 -0.79
N GLN A 359 7.51 17.55 0.14
CA GLN A 359 6.51 16.57 0.55
C GLN A 359 5.59 16.19 -0.60
N SER A 360 5.07 17.19 -1.33
CA SER A 360 4.25 16.96 -2.52
C SER A 360 5.02 16.19 -3.60
N GLN A 361 6.30 16.52 -3.81
CA GLN A 361 7.13 15.82 -4.79
C GLN A 361 7.39 14.37 -4.39
N LEU A 362 7.73 14.11 -3.12
CA LEU A 362 7.96 12.77 -2.59
C LEU A 362 6.71 11.90 -2.72
N ASN A 363 5.55 12.42 -2.33
CA ASN A 363 4.27 11.71 -2.45
C ASN A 363 3.95 11.40 -3.91
N ALA A 364 4.13 12.36 -4.83
CA ALA A 364 3.88 12.14 -6.26
C ALA A 364 4.77 11.02 -6.84
N LEU A 365 6.04 10.99 -6.45
CA LEU A 365 6.98 9.95 -6.89
C LEU A 365 6.63 8.57 -6.29
N GLN A 366 6.29 8.51 -5.00
CA GLN A 366 5.85 7.26 -4.35
C GLN A 366 4.60 6.70 -5.04
N VAL A 367 3.60 7.53 -5.32
CA VAL A 367 2.38 7.11 -6.03
C VAL A 367 2.72 6.62 -7.44
N ALA A 368 3.58 7.32 -8.18
CA ALA A 368 3.98 6.92 -9.53
C ALA A 368 4.72 5.57 -9.54
N GLU A 369 5.61 5.32 -8.57
CA GLU A 369 6.29 4.02 -8.43
C GLU A 369 5.31 2.92 -8.06
N LEU A 370 4.39 3.16 -7.11
CA LEU A 370 3.38 2.18 -6.73
C LEU A 370 2.48 1.80 -7.92
N GLN A 371 2.04 2.78 -8.71
CA GLN A 371 1.28 2.54 -9.94
C GLN A 371 2.06 1.70 -10.95
N ARG A 372 3.37 1.94 -11.10
CA ARG A 372 4.22 1.12 -11.99
C ARG A 372 4.26 -0.33 -11.53
N VAL A 373 4.34 -0.57 -10.23
CA VAL A 373 4.28 -1.91 -9.63
C VAL A 373 2.92 -2.56 -9.89
N GLU A 374 1.82 -1.85 -9.66
CA GLU A 374 0.48 -2.38 -9.90
C GLU A 374 0.23 -2.74 -11.37
N VAL A 375 0.70 -1.92 -12.31
CA VAL A 375 0.59 -2.21 -13.76
C VAL A 375 1.41 -3.44 -14.11
N TRP A 376 2.65 -3.55 -13.63
CA TRP A 376 3.49 -4.72 -13.88
C TRP A 376 2.88 -6.00 -13.30
N LEU A 377 2.34 -5.94 -12.08
CA LEU A 377 1.66 -7.07 -11.45
C LEU A 377 0.45 -7.50 -12.27
N THR A 378 -0.38 -6.55 -12.70
CA THR A 378 -1.59 -6.84 -13.48
C THR A 378 -1.26 -7.53 -14.80
N GLU A 379 -0.23 -7.05 -15.50
CA GLU A 379 0.21 -7.67 -16.76
C GLU A 379 0.82 -9.06 -16.54
N THR A 380 1.54 -9.24 -15.44
CA THR A 380 2.17 -10.54 -15.11
C THR A 380 1.14 -11.56 -14.64
N GLU A 381 0.17 -11.16 -13.84
CA GLU A 381 -0.99 -11.98 -13.44
C GLU A 381 -1.82 -12.39 -14.66
N ARG A 382 -2.09 -11.46 -15.59
CA ARG A 382 -2.76 -11.78 -16.85
C ARG A 382 -2.00 -12.84 -17.65
N MET A 383 -0.68 -12.70 -17.76
CA MET A 383 0.16 -13.68 -18.45
C MET A 383 0.17 -15.05 -17.74
N ILE A 384 0.07 -15.07 -16.42
CA ILE A 384 -0.05 -16.29 -15.60
C ILE A 384 -1.40 -16.97 -15.84
N ASP A 385 -2.49 -16.21 -15.86
CA ASP A 385 -3.85 -16.72 -16.09
C ASP A 385 -4.03 -17.26 -17.51
N GLU A 386 -3.38 -16.64 -18.50
CA GLU A 386 -3.37 -17.06 -19.90
C GLU A 386 -2.38 -18.20 -20.18
N ALA A 387 -1.59 -18.63 -19.19
CA ALA A 387 -0.56 -19.64 -19.40
C ALA A 387 -1.18 -20.99 -19.80
N PRO A 388 -0.70 -21.61 -20.91
CA PRO A 388 -1.25 -22.88 -21.38
C PRO A 388 -1.01 -24.02 -20.37
N PRO A 389 -1.79 -25.11 -20.45
CA PRO A 389 -1.50 -26.34 -19.71
C PRO A 389 -0.11 -26.88 -20.06
N LEU A 390 0.39 -27.82 -19.27
CA LEU A 390 1.69 -28.44 -19.53
C LEU A 390 1.71 -29.09 -20.92
N ALA A 391 2.80 -28.86 -21.64
CA ALA A 391 2.99 -29.39 -22.99
C ALA A 391 2.90 -30.92 -23.02
N ALA A 392 2.34 -31.45 -24.11
CA ALA A 392 2.30 -32.89 -24.36
C ALA A 392 3.45 -33.37 -25.26
N THR A 393 4.06 -32.45 -26.02
CA THR A 393 5.14 -32.75 -26.95
C THR A 393 6.44 -32.09 -26.50
N GLN A 394 7.57 -32.70 -26.86
CA GLN A 394 8.90 -32.15 -26.54
C GLN A 394 9.11 -30.70 -27.04
N PRO A 395 8.82 -30.34 -28.31
CA PRO A 395 9.08 -28.98 -28.79
C PRO A 395 8.24 -27.92 -28.07
N GLU A 396 7.00 -28.23 -27.72
CA GLU A 396 6.14 -27.34 -26.93
C GLU A 396 6.65 -27.19 -25.49
N ALA A 397 7.17 -28.27 -24.88
CA ALA A 397 7.75 -28.22 -23.53
C ALA A 397 8.97 -27.29 -23.49
N ILE A 398 9.87 -27.38 -24.48
CA ILE A 398 11.02 -26.48 -24.62
C ILE A 398 10.58 -25.03 -24.79
N GLN A 399 9.55 -24.77 -25.60
CA GLN A 399 9.00 -23.43 -25.76
C GLN A 399 8.42 -22.89 -24.44
N GLN A 400 7.70 -23.71 -23.67
CA GLN A 400 7.17 -23.31 -22.37
C GLN A 400 8.29 -23.01 -21.35
N ILE A 401 9.40 -23.77 -21.39
CA ILE A 401 10.59 -23.51 -20.55
C ILE A 401 11.20 -22.14 -20.89
N ASP A 402 11.43 -21.82 -22.16
CA ASP A 402 11.99 -20.52 -22.58
C ASP A 402 11.07 -19.34 -22.20
N VAL A 403 9.75 -19.49 -22.37
CA VAL A 403 8.78 -18.48 -21.94
C VAL A 403 8.83 -18.28 -20.42
N HIS A 404 8.93 -19.37 -19.66
CA HIS A 404 9.00 -19.31 -18.21
C HIS A 404 10.32 -18.72 -17.69
N GLU A 405 11.45 -19.03 -18.33
CA GLU A 405 12.76 -18.44 -18.02
C GLU A 405 12.74 -16.92 -18.22
N LYS A 406 12.10 -16.43 -19.30
CA LYS A 406 11.90 -14.99 -19.52
C LYS A 406 11.05 -14.35 -18.42
N LEU A 407 10.05 -15.05 -17.90
CA LEU A 407 9.29 -14.58 -16.73
C LEU A 407 10.18 -14.51 -15.48
N GLN A 408 10.96 -15.55 -15.17
CA GLN A 408 11.85 -15.54 -14.00
C GLN A 408 12.81 -14.34 -14.04
N ASN A 409 13.46 -14.12 -15.19
CA ASN A 409 14.33 -12.95 -15.37
C ASN A 409 13.60 -11.62 -15.13
N ARG A 410 12.32 -11.51 -15.53
CA ARG A 410 11.50 -10.31 -15.26
C ARG A 410 11.18 -10.18 -13.78
N VAL A 411 10.86 -11.26 -13.08
CA VAL A 411 10.61 -11.28 -11.63
C VAL A 411 11.86 -10.82 -10.89
N ASP A 412 13.03 -11.40 -11.20
CA ASP A 412 14.29 -11.05 -10.57
C ASP A 412 14.67 -9.57 -10.77
N ALA A 413 14.49 -9.05 -11.98
CA ALA A 413 14.74 -7.64 -12.28
C ALA A 413 13.78 -6.68 -11.56
N PHE A 414 12.58 -7.16 -11.19
CA PHE A 414 11.56 -6.37 -10.52
C PHE A 414 11.65 -6.42 -8.99
N GLN A 415 12.35 -7.41 -8.43
CA GLN A 415 12.54 -7.59 -6.99
C GLN A 415 13.04 -6.32 -6.29
N GLU A 416 14.06 -5.64 -6.85
CA GLU A 416 14.59 -4.39 -6.29
C GLU A 416 13.52 -3.29 -6.15
N LYS A 417 12.57 -3.23 -7.08
CA LYS A 417 11.50 -2.23 -7.09
C LYS A 417 10.48 -2.55 -6.01
N ILE A 418 10.17 -3.84 -5.81
CA ILE A 418 9.35 -4.32 -4.70
C ILE A 418 10.02 -4.05 -3.36
N ASP A 419 11.32 -4.35 -3.22
CA ASP A 419 12.08 -4.10 -2.00
C ASP A 419 12.07 -2.60 -1.63
N SER A 420 12.13 -1.72 -2.64
CA SER A 420 12.07 -0.27 -2.43
C SER A 420 10.75 0.21 -1.81
N LEU A 421 9.64 -0.52 -2.01
CA LEU A 421 8.33 -0.17 -1.45
C LEU A 421 8.30 -0.26 0.08
N SER A 422 9.12 -1.14 0.68
CA SER A 422 9.24 -1.26 2.14
C SER A 422 9.64 0.04 2.82
N THR A 423 10.26 0.93 2.05
CA THR A 423 10.74 2.21 2.53
C THR A 423 9.67 3.30 2.41
N PHE A 424 8.53 3.09 1.78
CA PHE A 424 7.55 4.16 1.54
C PHE A 424 7.01 4.69 2.88
N VAL A 425 6.93 6.02 3.00
CA VAL A 425 6.49 6.72 4.21
C VAL A 425 5.32 7.59 3.83
N ALA A 426 4.18 7.39 4.51
CA ALA A 426 3.11 8.37 4.54
C ALA A 426 3.53 9.49 5.51
N VAL A 427 4.01 10.61 4.98
CA VAL A 427 4.27 11.79 5.80
C VAL A 427 3.00 12.59 5.88
N VAL A 428 2.65 13.00 7.09
CA VAL A 428 1.41 13.70 7.32
C VAL A 428 1.56 14.83 8.33
N ASP A 429 0.98 15.97 7.97
CA ASP A 429 0.71 17.11 8.83
C ASP A 429 -0.07 16.69 10.09
N GLU A 430 0.42 17.12 11.26
CA GLU A 430 -0.13 16.83 12.59
C GLU A 430 -1.56 17.40 12.82
N GLY A 431 -2.11 18.13 11.84
CA GLY A 431 -3.26 19.03 12.02
C GLY A 431 -4.64 18.49 11.64
N ASP A 432 -4.78 17.36 10.95
CA ASP A 432 -6.11 16.88 10.56
C ASP A 432 -6.20 15.35 10.47
N VAL A 433 -7.43 14.84 10.51
CA VAL A 433 -7.82 13.42 10.58
C VAL A 433 -7.11 12.56 9.52
N ASN A 434 -6.02 11.93 9.94
CA ASN A 434 -5.00 11.40 9.05
C ASN A 434 -4.88 9.85 9.03
N ASP A 435 -5.62 9.15 9.87
CA ASP A 435 -5.56 7.67 9.87
C ASP A 435 -5.98 7.06 8.52
N GLU A 436 -6.81 7.77 7.72
CA GLU A 436 -7.32 7.25 6.46
C GLU A 436 -6.27 7.20 5.33
N ALA A 437 -5.40 8.22 5.21
CA ALA A 437 -4.38 8.26 4.17
C ALA A 437 -3.27 7.23 4.42
N VAL A 438 -2.83 7.12 5.69
CA VAL A 438 -1.88 6.10 6.13
C VAL A 438 -2.47 4.70 5.94
N ALA A 439 -3.71 4.47 6.35
CA ALA A 439 -4.38 3.19 6.16
C ALA A 439 -4.55 2.84 4.68
N THR A 440 -4.85 3.82 3.81
CA THR A 440 -4.97 3.59 2.37
C THR A 440 -3.65 3.14 1.75
N LEU A 441 -2.53 3.79 2.10
CA LEU A 441 -1.20 3.39 1.65
C LEU A 441 -0.85 1.98 2.16
N GLU A 442 -1.11 1.69 3.43
CA GLU A 442 -0.85 0.39 4.03
C GLU A 442 -1.65 -0.73 3.35
N ILE A 443 -2.94 -0.50 3.08
CA ILE A 443 -3.80 -1.44 2.34
C ILE A 443 -3.23 -1.68 0.93
N ALA A 444 -2.80 -0.63 0.23
CA ALA A 444 -2.22 -0.75 -1.11
C ALA A 444 -0.92 -1.56 -1.09
N LEU A 445 -0.01 -1.28 -0.15
CA LEU A 445 1.24 -2.02 0.02
C LEU A 445 0.99 -3.50 0.37
N GLN A 446 0.04 -3.78 1.25
CA GLN A 446 -0.34 -5.16 1.59
C GLN A 446 -0.94 -5.89 0.39
N SER A 447 -1.77 -5.21 -0.41
CA SER A 447 -2.34 -5.77 -1.65
C SER A 447 -1.23 -6.14 -2.64
N VAL A 448 -0.29 -5.22 -2.88
CA VAL A 448 0.89 -5.44 -3.73
C VAL A 448 1.72 -6.61 -3.21
N GLY A 449 2.00 -6.68 -1.90
CA GLY A 449 2.75 -7.78 -1.28
C GLY A 449 2.09 -9.14 -1.48
N ASN A 450 0.77 -9.22 -1.25
CA ASN A 450 0.01 -10.46 -1.45
C ASN A 450 0.00 -10.91 -2.92
N ARG A 451 -0.14 -9.98 -3.86
CA ARG A 451 -0.11 -10.25 -5.31
C ARG A 451 1.26 -10.71 -5.76
N TRP A 452 2.32 -10.02 -5.32
CA TRP A 452 3.71 -10.40 -5.57
C TRP A 452 4.01 -11.81 -5.08
N GLN A 453 3.62 -12.14 -3.85
CA GLN A 453 3.82 -13.49 -3.29
C GLN A 453 3.17 -14.58 -4.17
N LYS A 454 1.95 -14.34 -4.67
CA LYS A 454 1.27 -15.29 -5.57
C LYS A 454 2.00 -15.46 -6.90
N VAL A 455 2.53 -14.38 -7.46
CA VAL A 455 3.34 -14.43 -8.69
C VAL A 455 4.59 -15.28 -8.47
N CYS A 456 5.33 -15.06 -7.38
CA CYS A 456 6.50 -15.85 -7.03
C CYS A 456 6.16 -17.33 -6.80
N GLU A 457 5.13 -17.60 -6.00
CA GLU A 457 4.67 -18.97 -5.71
C GLU A 457 4.25 -19.71 -6.99
N TRP A 458 3.53 -19.03 -7.89
CA TRP A 458 3.16 -19.62 -9.17
C TRP A 458 4.40 -19.88 -10.04
N ALA A 459 5.34 -18.94 -10.09
CA ALA A 459 6.54 -19.08 -10.89
C ALA A 459 7.37 -20.28 -10.44
N GLU A 460 7.60 -20.44 -9.13
CA GLU A 460 8.29 -21.59 -8.55
C GLU A 460 7.56 -22.91 -8.84
N LYS A 461 6.24 -22.96 -8.64
CA LYS A 461 5.44 -24.16 -8.94
C LYS A 461 5.45 -24.51 -10.42
N ARG A 462 5.45 -23.51 -11.31
CA ARG A 462 5.52 -23.74 -12.76
C ARG A 462 6.92 -24.22 -13.17
N ALA A 463 7.98 -23.66 -12.60
CA ALA A 463 9.35 -24.13 -12.80
C ALA A 463 9.48 -25.62 -12.45
N ALA A 464 9.01 -26.00 -11.25
CA ALA A 464 9.07 -27.39 -10.79
C ALA A 464 8.30 -28.38 -11.68
N LYS A 465 7.23 -27.94 -12.35
CA LYS A 465 6.46 -28.76 -13.31
C LYS A 465 7.10 -28.86 -14.69
N LEU A 466 7.85 -27.84 -15.09
CA LEU A 466 8.55 -27.81 -16.38
C LEU A 466 9.91 -28.50 -16.31
N ASP A 467 10.49 -28.61 -15.11
CA ASP A 467 11.73 -29.35 -14.88
C ASP A 467 11.59 -30.81 -15.31
N GLY A 468 12.49 -31.24 -16.20
CA GLY A 468 12.47 -32.58 -16.79
C GLY A 468 11.33 -32.90 -17.76
N LEU A 469 10.39 -31.98 -18.01
CA LEU A 469 9.20 -32.26 -18.84
C LEU A 469 9.59 -32.56 -20.29
N ALA A 470 10.55 -31.83 -20.86
CA ALA A 470 10.98 -32.03 -22.24
C ALA A 470 11.60 -33.43 -22.45
N GLU A 471 12.41 -33.90 -21.50
CA GLU A 471 12.98 -35.26 -21.55
C GLU A 471 11.90 -36.33 -21.38
N LEU A 472 10.93 -36.11 -20.50
CA LEU A 472 9.80 -37.04 -20.31
C LEU A 472 8.94 -37.15 -21.58
N CYS A 473 8.64 -36.04 -22.25
CA CYS A 473 7.94 -36.03 -23.53
C CYS A 473 8.71 -36.82 -24.60
N GLU A 474 10.02 -36.55 -24.75
CA GLU A 474 10.87 -37.27 -25.72
C GLU A 474 10.88 -38.77 -25.45
N GLN A 475 11.03 -39.17 -24.18
CA GLN A 475 11.07 -40.58 -23.80
C GLN A 475 9.73 -41.26 -24.07
N THR A 476 8.62 -40.58 -23.79
CA THR A 476 7.27 -41.10 -24.04
C THR A 476 7.00 -41.27 -25.53
N GLU A 477 7.38 -40.27 -26.35
CA GLU A 477 7.28 -40.34 -27.81
C GLU A 477 8.09 -41.52 -28.36
N LYS A 478 9.33 -41.71 -27.90
CA LYS A 478 10.18 -42.85 -28.29
C LYS A 478 9.56 -44.20 -27.94
N GLU A 479 9.00 -44.37 -26.74
CA GLU A 479 8.34 -45.63 -26.36
C GLU A 479 7.07 -45.87 -27.17
N PHE A 480 6.29 -44.81 -27.45
CA PHE A 480 5.11 -44.90 -28.30
C PHE A 480 5.46 -45.28 -29.75
N GLU A 481 6.53 -44.71 -30.31
CA GLU A 481 7.02 -45.07 -31.65
C GLU A 481 7.43 -46.55 -31.71
N LYS A 482 8.18 -47.06 -30.72
CA LYS A 482 8.54 -48.49 -30.65
C LYS A 482 7.30 -49.38 -30.62
N LEU A 483 6.31 -49.03 -29.80
CA LEU A 483 5.06 -49.77 -29.69
C LEU A 483 4.29 -49.74 -31.02
N ASN A 484 4.23 -48.58 -31.67
CA ASN A 484 3.54 -48.39 -32.94
C ASN A 484 4.22 -49.18 -34.07
N ASP A 485 5.55 -49.18 -34.12
CA ASP A 485 6.32 -49.96 -35.10
C ASP A 485 6.14 -51.47 -34.88
N TRP A 486 6.15 -51.92 -33.62
CA TRP A 486 5.82 -53.30 -33.28
C TRP A 486 4.40 -53.65 -33.73
N LEU A 487 3.41 -52.79 -33.46
CA LEU A 487 2.01 -53.02 -33.82
C LEU A 487 1.82 -53.08 -35.33
N LYS A 488 2.44 -52.17 -36.09
CA LYS A 488 2.42 -52.18 -37.56
C LYS A 488 3.06 -53.44 -38.14
N ALA A 489 4.20 -53.87 -37.59
CA ALA A 489 4.85 -55.11 -38.02
C ALA A 489 3.93 -56.31 -37.82
N ARG A 490 3.25 -56.39 -36.67
CA ARG A 490 2.30 -57.47 -36.36
C ARG A 490 1.04 -57.40 -37.22
N GLU A 491 0.49 -56.22 -37.46
CA GLU A 491 -0.65 -56.04 -38.36
C GLU A 491 -0.30 -56.49 -39.79
N HIS A 492 0.88 -56.13 -40.29
CA HIS A 492 1.37 -56.57 -41.60
C HIS A 492 1.53 -58.10 -41.68
N GLU A 493 2.09 -58.73 -40.64
CA GLU A 493 2.20 -60.20 -40.57
C GLU A 493 0.83 -60.87 -40.57
N LEU A 494 -0.15 -60.33 -39.83
CA LEU A 494 -1.52 -60.84 -39.81
C LEU A 494 -2.23 -60.68 -41.16
N LEU A 495 -2.06 -59.55 -41.84
CA LEU A 495 -2.59 -59.32 -43.19
C LEU A 495 -1.98 -60.24 -44.25
N GLY A 496 -0.73 -60.68 -44.04
CA GLY A 496 -0.06 -61.65 -44.90
C GLY A 496 -0.63 -63.07 -44.81
N LEU A 497 -1.49 -63.37 -43.83
CA LEU A 497 -2.09 -64.69 -43.66
C LEU A 497 -3.25 -64.89 -44.64
N LYS A 498 -3.17 -65.94 -45.46
CA LYS A 498 -4.28 -66.39 -46.32
C LYS A 498 -5.47 -66.85 -45.49
N SER A 499 -6.68 -66.53 -45.97
CA SER A 499 -7.91 -67.03 -45.35
C SER A 499 -8.01 -68.56 -45.47
N ALA A 500 -8.60 -69.20 -44.46
CA ALA A 500 -8.62 -70.66 -44.32
C ALA A 500 -9.19 -71.43 -45.53
N HIS A 501 -10.02 -70.79 -46.35
CA HIS A 501 -10.61 -71.37 -47.56
C HIS A 501 -9.68 -71.39 -48.79
N HIS A 502 -8.52 -70.75 -48.71
CA HIS A 502 -7.47 -70.72 -49.75
C HIS A 502 -6.28 -71.64 -49.43
N LEU A 503 -6.42 -72.53 -48.44
CA LEU A 503 -5.40 -73.52 -48.09
C LEU A 503 -5.75 -74.83 -48.82
N GLU A 504 -4.89 -75.26 -49.74
CA GLU A 504 -5.22 -76.32 -50.72
C GLU A 504 -4.79 -77.72 -50.26
N ASP A 505 -3.85 -77.83 -49.32
CA ASP A 505 -3.31 -79.11 -48.84
C ASP A 505 -3.13 -79.16 -47.30
N ALA A 506 -3.05 -80.39 -46.77
CA ALA A 506 -2.94 -80.65 -45.32
C ALA A 506 -1.60 -80.17 -44.71
N ASP A 507 -0.57 -80.02 -45.55
CA ASP A 507 0.74 -79.52 -45.15
C ASP A 507 0.72 -78.00 -44.97
N GLN A 508 0.05 -77.25 -45.86
CA GLN A 508 -0.21 -75.82 -45.72
C GLN A 508 -1.03 -75.54 -44.46
N VAL A 509 -2.08 -76.33 -44.18
CA VAL A 509 -2.86 -76.18 -42.94
C VAL A 509 -1.99 -76.40 -41.70
N ASN A 510 -1.11 -77.41 -41.69
CA ASN A 510 -0.19 -77.66 -40.58
C ASN A 510 0.86 -76.54 -40.41
N ILE A 511 1.37 -76.00 -41.52
CA ILE A 511 2.31 -74.86 -41.50
C ILE A 511 1.62 -73.63 -40.92
N TYR A 512 0.39 -73.33 -41.36
CA TYR A 512 -0.38 -72.19 -40.86
C TYR A 512 -0.79 -72.34 -39.40
N LEU A 513 -1.20 -73.54 -38.97
CA LEU A 513 -1.50 -73.82 -37.55
C LEU A 513 -0.26 -73.68 -36.68
N LYS A 514 0.89 -74.24 -37.10
CA LYS A 514 2.16 -74.04 -36.38
C LYS A 514 2.55 -72.58 -36.32
N TYR A 515 2.39 -71.85 -37.42
CA TYR A 515 2.64 -70.41 -37.48
C TYR A 515 1.74 -69.67 -36.49
N PHE A 516 0.42 -69.89 -36.50
CA PHE A 516 -0.53 -69.30 -35.55
C PHE A 516 -0.23 -69.62 -34.09
N PHE A 517 0.10 -70.88 -33.75
CA PHE A 517 0.43 -71.26 -32.38
C PHE A 517 1.75 -70.65 -31.90
N HIS A 518 2.76 -70.58 -32.78
CA HIS A 518 4.02 -69.92 -32.49
C HIS A 518 3.83 -68.40 -32.32
N HIS A 519 3.03 -67.79 -33.20
CA HIS A 519 2.70 -66.36 -33.15
C HIS A 519 1.91 -66.01 -31.89
N ARG A 520 0.89 -66.79 -31.53
CA ARG A 520 0.10 -66.59 -30.30
C ARG A 520 0.96 -66.69 -29.04
N LYS A 521 1.92 -67.62 -29.02
CA LYS A 521 2.85 -67.78 -27.90
C LYS A 521 3.90 -66.65 -27.85
N GLY A 522 4.39 -66.22 -29.01
CA GLY A 522 5.27 -65.06 -29.15
C GLY A 522 4.61 -63.76 -28.69
N LEU A 523 3.37 -63.50 -29.14
CA LEU A 523 2.55 -62.37 -28.70
C LEU A 523 2.38 -62.31 -27.18
N PHE A 524 2.09 -63.45 -26.55
CA PHE A 524 1.96 -63.50 -25.10
C PHE A 524 3.27 -63.19 -24.38
N CYS A 525 4.42 -63.62 -24.91
CA CYS A 525 5.72 -63.33 -24.32
C CYS A 525 6.20 -61.90 -24.57
N GLU A 526 6.00 -61.36 -25.79
CA GLU A 526 6.45 -60.03 -26.18
C GLU A 526 5.60 -58.92 -25.57
N VAL A 527 4.27 -59.08 -25.51
CA VAL A 527 3.40 -58.11 -24.80
C VAL A 527 3.79 -58.03 -23.33
N HIS A 528 4.18 -59.15 -22.70
CA HIS A 528 4.66 -59.16 -21.32
C HIS A 528 6.05 -58.53 -21.14
N HIS A 529 6.84 -58.43 -22.21
CA HIS A 529 8.17 -57.82 -22.21
C HIS A 529 8.11 -56.31 -22.52
N VAL A 530 7.20 -55.90 -23.43
CA VAL A 530 6.88 -54.50 -23.74
C VAL A 530 6.09 -53.85 -22.59
N SER A 531 5.28 -54.65 -21.86
CA SER A 531 4.52 -54.23 -20.68
C SER A 531 5.25 -54.54 -19.36
N GLY A 532 6.59 -54.50 -19.34
CA GLY A 532 7.37 -54.54 -18.08
C GLY A 532 6.75 -53.61 -17.03
N PRO A 533 6.87 -53.93 -15.72
CA PRO A 533 5.91 -53.51 -14.69
C PRO A 533 5.65 -52.01 -14.79
N ILE A 534 4.51 -51.66 -15.37
CA ILE A 534 3.95 -50.32 -15.31
C ILE A 534 3.46 -50.17 -13.87
N GLN A 535 4.39 -50.00 -12.93
CA GLN A 535 4.12 -49.37 -11.65
C GLN A 535 3.96 -47.89 -11.95
N LEU A 536 2.77 -47.52 -12.45
CA LEU A 536 2.27 -46.17 -12.26
C LEU A 536 2.03 -46.03 -10.76
N ASN A 537 3.06 -45.64 -10.02
CA ASN A 537 2.90 -45.03 -8.71
C ASN A 537 2.27 -43.64 -8.94
N PHE A 538 0.97 -43.64 -9.20
CA PHE A 538 0.12 -42.52 -8.84
C PHE A 538 -0.13 -42.64 -7.34
N GLU A 539 0.84 -42.21 -6.51
CA GLU A 539 0.51 -41.79 -5.16
C GLU A 539 -0.28 -40.48 -5.28
N MET A 540 -1.60 -40.62 -5.45
CA MET A 540 -2.51 -39.57 -5.02
C MET A 540 -2.42 -39.51 -3.50
N SER A 541 -1.67 -38.53 -2.98
CA SER A 541 -1.82 -38.11 -1.60
C SER A 541 -3.17 -37.41 -1.47
N GLU A 542 -4.01 -37.95 -0.59
CA GLU A 542 -5.25 -37.32 -0.09
C GLU A 542 -5.00 -36.00 0.64
#